data_AF-A0A7Y5H937-F1
#
_entry.id   AF-A0A7Y5H937-F1
#
_cell.length_a   1.000
_cell.length_b   1.000
_cell.length_c   1.000
_cell.angle_alpha   90.00
_cell.angle_beta   90.00
_cell.angle_gamma   90.00
#
_symmetry.space_group_name_H-M   'P 1'
#
loop_
_entity.id
_entity.type
_entity.pdbx_description
1 polymer ?
#
loop_
_entity_poly.entity_id
_entity_poly.type
_entity_poly.pdbx_seq_one_letter_code
_entity_poly.pdbx_strand_id
1 'polypeptide(L)'
;MCVYFDLSDDGAAGDPDARQFVTKIRRELRGNSVPPPSVLLVSAEGVIAGEADNFASTEVVYAAMRKALKDHPEFDAESAAEKAAVTPFEKARIAFELGKSKTAADWLARPETEEEWLFLAHIQRWRGKWDEVESALEHVKRDDLVDDARMERAWAHWLRGDYAALRDALTAFPADSNRATEAGYFKGLALHHLGEKKAALSTWKALAATPEEDPWVYRADWAWMTVRQSGKSSFSSGDDDRSPLGRIGYMGRDNPDLKGPPRR
;
A
#
# COMPACT_ATOMS: atom_id res chain seq x y z
N MET A 1 6.67 -5.86 8.27
CA MET A 1 5.26 -5.79 7.82
C MET A 1 4.59 -7.05 8.34
N CYS A 2 3.74 -6.97 9.37
CA CYS A 2 2.92 -8.11 9.77
C CYS A 2 1.78 -8.20 8.77
N VAL A 3 1.71 -9.32 8.04
CA VAL A 3 0.59 -9.59 7.12
C VAL A 3 -0.48 -10.29 7.95
N TYR A 4 -1.63 -9.64 8.10
CA TYR A 4 -2.83 -10.21 8.71
C TYR A 4 -3.70 -10.74 7.58
N PHE A 5 -4.10 -12.01 7.66
CA PHE A 5 -5.05 -12.61 6.74
C PHE A 5 -6.35 -12.83 7.49
N ASP A 6 -7.43 -12.22 7.01
CA ASP A 6 -8.77 -12.59 7.45
C ASP A 6 -9.12 -13.92 6.79
N LEU A 7 -9.29 -14.97 7.59
CA LEU A 7 -9.65 -16.30 7.09
C LEU A 7 -11.16 -16.47 6.90
N SER A 8 -11.99 -15.44 7.11
CA SER A 8 -13.43 -15.53 6.89
C SER A 8 -13.80 -15.41 5.40
N ASP A 9 -14.83 -16.15 4.96
CA ASP A 9 -15.30 -16.11 3.55
C ASP A 9 -15.97 -14.77 3.21
N ASP A 10 -16.49 -14.08 4.22
CA ASP A 10 -17.27 -12.84 4.09
C ASP A 10 -16.52 -11.60 4.63
N GLY A 11 -15.23 -11.77 4.96
CA GLY A 11 -14.39 -10.72 5.53
C GLY A 11 -14.00 -9.68 4.48
N ALA A 12 -14.09 -8.40 4.82
CA ALA A 12 -13.69 -7.31 3.92
C ALA A 12 -12.18 -7.28 3.59
N ALA A 13 -11.38 -8.06 4.31
CA ALA A 13 -9.95 -8.30 4.05
C ALA A 13 -9.66 -9.80 3.81
N GLY A 14 -10.70 -10.57 3.45
CA GLY A 14 -10.60 -11.99 3.16
C GLY A 14 -9.79 -12.22 1.90
N ASP A 15 -8.80 -13.11 1.99
CA ASP A 15 -8.06 -13.62 0.84
C ASP A 15 -8.41 -15.11 0.68
N PRO A 16 -9.31 -15.46 -0.26
CA PRO A 16 -9.76 -16.83 -0.46
C PRO A 16 -8.61 -17.80 -0.78
N ASP A 17 -7.59 -17.33 -1.50
CA ASP A 17 -6.44 -18.14 -1.88
C ASP A 17 -5.53 -18.37 -0.67
N ALA A 18 -5.27 -17.33 0.13
CA ALA A 18 -4.56 -17.47 1.39
C ALA A 18 -5.32 -18.38 2.37
N ARG A 19 -6.66 -18.31 2.44
CA ARG A 19 -7.48 -19.21 3.26
C ARG A 19 -7.36 -20.65 2.79
N GLN A 20 -7.50 -20.90 1.50
CA GLN A 20 -7.34 -22.25 0.94
C GLN A 20 -5.94 -22.80 1.24
N PHE A 21 -4.91 -21.98 1.09
CA PHE A 21 -3.54 -22.33 1.42
C PHE A 21 -3.38 -22.69 2.91
N VAL A 22 -3.79 -21.80 3.82
CA VAL A 22 -3.68 -22.01 5.28
C VAL A 22 -4.50 -23.21 5.75
N THR A 23 -5.74 -23.37 5.29
CA THR A 23 -6.60 -24.50 5.70
C THR A 23 -6.16 -25.84 5.12
N LYS A 24 -5.44 -25.84 3.99
CA LYS A 24 -4.78 -27.04 3.46
C LYS A 24 -3.65 -27.51 4.38
N ILE A 25 -2.94 -26.58 5.00
CA ILE A 25 -1.80 -26.85 5.92
C ILE A 25 -2.31 -27.16 7.33
N ARG A 26 -3.30 -26.41 7.82
CA ARG A 26 -3.90 -26.52 9.16
C ARG A 26 -5.41 -26.70 9.04
N ARG A 27 -5.84 -27.96 8.89
CA ARG A 27 -7.27 -28.29 8.70
C ARG A 27 -8.14 -27.88 9.89
N GLU A 28 -7.58 -27.78 11.10
CA GLU A 28 -8.31 -27.29 12.28
C GLU A 28 -8.78 -25.83 12.16
N LEU A 29 -8.16 -25.02 11.29
CA LEU A 29 -8.52 -23.61 11.07
C LEU A 29 -9.70 -23.42 10.10
N ARG A 30 -10.34 -24.51 9.65
CA ARG A 30 -11.40 -24.50 8.63
C ARG A 30 -12.76 -23.96 9.12
N GLY A 31 -12.98 -23.86 10.44
CA GLY A 31 -14.26 -23.47 11.03
C GLY A 31 -14.45 -21.96 11.22
N ASN A 32 -15.71 -21.50 11.21
CA ASN A 32 -16.07 -20.08 11.41
C ASN A 32 -15.95 -19.58 12.86
N SER A 33 -15.63 -20.47 13.81
CA SER A 33 -15.59 -20.20 15.26
C SER A 33 -14.21 -20.42 15.86
N VAL A 34 -13.16 -20.37 15.06
CA VAL A 34 -11.78 -20.51 15.56
C VAL A 34 -11.40 -19.16 16.19
N PRO A 35 -10.87 -19.13 17.43
CA PRO A 35 -10.29 -17.91 17.99
C PRO A 35 -9.32 -17.30 16.96
N PRO A 36 -9.14 -15.96 16.93
CA PRO A 36 -8.35 -15.31 15.89
C PRO A 36 -7.03 -16.05 15.72
N PRO A 37 -6.75 -16.59 14.52
CA PRO A 37 -5.67 -17.54 14.35
C PRO A 37 -4.34 -16.85 14.69
N SER A 38 -3.45 -17.59 15.35
CA SER A 38 -2.07 -17.18 15.57
C SER A 38 -1.45 -16.66 14.26
N VAL A 39 -0.50 -15.73 14.37
CA VAL A 39 0.32 -15.32 13.24
C VAL A 39 1.22 -16.49 12.88
N LEU A 40 0.94 -17.12 11.74
CA LEU A 40 1.75 -18.22 11.22
C LEU A 40 2.89 -17.69 10.36
N LEU A 41 4.08 -18.23 10.56
CA LEU A 41 5.23 -18.03 9.68
C LEU A 41 5.34 -19.25 8.77
N VAL A 42 5.04 -19.08 7.49
CA VAL A 42 4.88 -20.19 6.55
C VAL A 42 5.74 -19.95 5.30
N SER A 43 6.41 -20.99 4.80
CA SER A 43 7.10 -20.95 3.51
C SER A 43 6.10 -20.96 2.34
N ALA A 44 6.53 -20.63 1.13
CA ALA A 44 5.69 -20.67 -0.07
C ALA A 44 5.14 -22.09 -0.36
N GLU A 45 5.86 -23.12 0.05
CA GLU A 45 5.49 -24.53 -0.11
C GLU A 45 4.56 -25.02 1.01
N GLY A 46 4.25 -24.18 2.00
CA GLY A 46 3.34 -24.49 3.08
C GLY A 46 3.99 -25.08 4.34
N VAL A 47 5.30 -24.92 4.51
CA VAL A 47 6.00 -25.36 5.73
C VAL A 47 5.80 -24.33 6.84
N ILE A 48 5.23 -24.72 7.98
CA ILE A 48 5.11 -23.84 9.14
C ILE A 48 6.44 -23.81 9.88
N ALA A 49 7.11 -22.66 9.81
CA ALA A 49 8.42 -22.40 10.41
C ALA A 49 8.33 -21.80 11.82
N GLY A 50 7.16 -21.26 12.17
CA GLY A 50 6.93 -20.62 13.45
C GLY A 50 5.51 -20.11 13.61
N GLU A 51 5.20 -19.71 14.84
CA GLU A 51 3.89 -19.24 15.25
C GLU A 51 4.08 -18.18 16.33
N ALA A 52 3.27 -17.12 16.27
CA ALA A 52 3.17 -16.12 17.32
C ALA A 52 1.70 -15.86 17.64
N ASP A 53 1.42 -15.49 18.89
CA ASP A 53 0.07 -15.11 19.31
C ASP A 53 -0.46 -13.95 18.44
N ASN A 54 -1.75 -13.95 18.14
CA ASN A 54 -2.38 -12.95 17.27
C ASN A 54 -2.42 -11.54 17.92
N PHE A 55 -2.19 -11.45 19.23
CA PHE A 55 -2.03 -10.22 19.99
C PHE A 55 -0.57 -9.96 20.42
N ALA A 56 0.39 -10.73 19.89
CA ALA A 56 1.81 -10.56 20.19
C ALA A 56 2.31 -9.16 19.83
N SER A 57 3.22 -8.61 20.65
CA SER A 57 3.92 -7.37 20.29
C SER A 57 4.81 -7.58 19.07
N THR A 58 5.19 -6.48 18.42
CA THR A 58 6.11 -6.50 17.27
C THR A 58 7.42 -7.21 17.61
N GLU A 59 7.94 -7.03 18.83
CA GLU A 59 9.17 -7.67 19.30
C GLU A 59 9.02 -9.20 19.37
N VAL A 60 7.87 -9.70 19.82
CA VAL A 60 7.60 -11.15 19.92
C VAL A 60 7.47 -11.78 18.54
N VAL A 61 6.74 -11.14 17.62
CA VAL A 61 6.63 -11.61 16.23
C VAL A 61 8.03 -11.62 15.58
N TYR A 62 8.81 -10.57 15.78
CA TYR A 62 10.15 -10.49 15.21
C TYR A 62 11.13 -11.52 15.80
N ALA A 63 11.02 -11.83 17.10
CA ALA A 63 11.77 -12.93 17.71
C ALA A 63 11.37 -14.29 17.12
N ALA A 64 10.08 -14.53 16.91
CA ALA A 64 9.59 -15.75 16.26
C ALA A 64 10.12 -15.87 14.82
N MET A 65 10.13 -14.77 14.05
CA MET A 65 10.72 -14.74 12.70
C MET A 65 12.21 -15.04 12.71
N ARG A 66 12.98 -14.43 13.61
CA ARG A 66 14.42 -14.70 13.73
C ARG A 66 14.70 -16.16 14.11
N LYS A 67 13.90 -16.73 15.00
CA LYS A 67 14.01 -18.15 15.35
C LYS A 67 13.70 -19.04 14.15
N ALA A 68 12.61 -18.75 13.42
CA ALA A 68 12.24 -19.49 12.21
C ALA A 68 13.38 -19.49 11.16
N LEU A 69 13.97 -18.33 10.87
CA LEU A 69 15.09 -18.22 9.93
C LEU A 69 16.37 -18.91 10.43
N LYS A 70 16.60 -18.96 11.74
CA LYS A 70 17.73 -19.69 12.33
C LYS A 70 17.54 -21.20 12.24
N ASP A 71 16.33 -21.67 12.51
CA ASP A 71 15.97 -23.10 12.50
C ASP A 71 15.84 -23.64 11.07
N HIS A 72 15.52 -22.76 10.12
CA HIS A 72 15.35 -23.03 8.69
C HIS A 72 16.21 -22.09 7.82
N PRO A 73 17.54 -22.27 7.82
CA PRO A 73 18.44 -21.44 7.01
C PRO A 73 18.17 -21.54 5.50
N GLU A 74 17.50 -22.61 5.04
CA GLU A 74 17.05 -22.74 3.66
C GLU A 74 16.05 -21.66 3.23
N PHE A 75 15.32 -21.03 4.16
CA PHE A 75 14.41 -19.91 3.84
C PHE A 75 15.14 -18.59 3.59
N ASP A 76 16.42 -18.51 3.95
CA ASP A 76 17.31 -17.37 3.61
C ASP A 76 18.06 -17.61 2.29
N ALA A 77 17.90 -18.78 1.67
CA ALA A 77 18.50 -19.07 0.37
C ALA A 77 17.76 -18.31 -0.74
N GLU A 78 18.50 -17.97 -1.79
CA GLU A 78 17.91 -17.36 -3.00
C GLU A 78 16.76 -18.22 -3.53
N SER A 79 15.62 -17.56 -3.72
CA SER A 79 14.44 -18.12 -4.35
C SER A 79 14.71 -18.55 -5.80
N ALA A 80 13.81 -19.35 -6.37
CA ALA A 80 13.89 -19.71 -7.79
C ALA A 80 13.84 -18.47 -8.69
N ALA A 81 13.06 -17.44 -8.30
CA ALA A 81 12.98 -16.18 -9.02
C ALA A 81 14.31 -15.41 -8.98
N GLU A 82 14.97 -15.33 -7.81
CA GLU A 82 16.30 -14.73 -7.66
C GLU A 82 17.34 -15.40 -8.57
N LYS A 83 17.33 -16.74 -8.62
CA LYS A 83 18.25 -17.51 -9.46
C LYS A 83 17.95 -17.40 -10.95
N ALA A 84 16.68 -17.26 -11.31
CA ALA A 84 16.23 -17.16 -12.69
C ALA A 84 16.40 -15.76 -13.29
N ALA A 85 16.56 -14.71 -12.46
CA ALA A 85 16.73 -13.34 -12.93
C ALA A 85 18.06 -13.17 -13.67
N VAL A 86 17.98 -12.85 -14.96
CA VAL A 86 19.16 -12.72 -15.82
C VAL A 86 19.48 -11.25 -16.06
N THR A 87 18.45 -10.47 -16.39
CA THR A 87 18.60 -9.07 -16.78
C THR A 87 18.84 -8.17 -15.57
N PRO A 88 19.51 -7.02 -15.75
CA PRO A 88 19.63 -6.03 -14.68
C PRO A 88 18.28 -5.58 -14.12
N PHE A 89 17.26 -5.45 -14.97
CA PHE A 89 15.93 -5.02 -14.56
C PHE A 89 15.23 -6.04 -13.66
N GLU A 90 15.24 -7.33 -14.02
CA GLU A 90 14.69 -8.40 -13.16
C GLU A 90 15.39 -8.44 -11.80
N LYS A 91 16.73 -8.34 -11.80
CA LYS A 91 17.52 -8.30 -10.56
C LYS A 91 17.20 -7.07 -9.71
N ALA A 92 16.98 -5.92 -10.34
CA ALA A 92 16.61 -4.70 -9.64
C ALA A 92 15.23 -4.81 -8.98
N ARG A 93 14.23 -5.38 -9.68
CA ARG A 93 12.88 -5.61 -9.12
C ARG A 93 12.93 -6.46 -7.87
N ILE A 94 13.59 -7.61 -7.97
CA ILE A 94 13.74 -8.54 -6.84
C ILE A 94 14.52 -7.90 -5.69
N ALA A 95 15.65 -7.23 -5.99
CA ALA A 95 16.42 -6.54 -4.96
C ALA A 95 15.58 -5.46 -4.24
N PHE A 96 14.73 -4.72 -4.97
CA PHE A 96 13.87 -3.71 -4.39
C PHE A 96 12.79 -4.30 -3.48
N GLU A 97 12.13 -5.40 -3.90
CA GLU A 97 11.16 -6.14 -3.09
C GLU A 97 11.77 -6.67 -1.79
N LEU A 98 13.03 -7.11 -1.84
CA LEU A 98 13.81 -7.52 -0.66
C LEU A 98 14.30 -6.34 0.21
N GLY A 99 13.89 -5.11 -0.10
CA GLY A 99 14.28 -3.89 0.62
C GLY A 99 15.71 -3.41 0.32
N LYS A 100 16.43 -4.04 -0.61
CA LYS A 100 17.80 -3.69 -1.03
C LYS A 100 17.78 -2.57 -2.08
N SER A 101 17.15 -1.45 -1.76
CA SER A 101 16.88 -0.35 -2.70
C SER A 101 18.13 0.27 -3.34
N LYS A 102 19.25 0.35 -2.60
CA LYS A 102 20.53 0.81 -3.18
C LYS A 102 21.03 -0.15 -4.26
N THR A 103 21.05 -1.45 -3.96
CA THR A 103 21.45 -2.49 -4.92
C THR A 103 20.55 -2.49 -6.15
N ALA A 104 19.24 -2.32 -5.96
CA ALA A 104 18.29 -2.19 -7.07
C ALA A 104 18.63 -1.00 -7.99
N ALA A 105 18.93 0.17 -7.41
CA ALA A 105 19.36 1.34 -8.19
C ALA A 105 20.70 1.12 -8.90
N ASP A 106 21.66 0.44 -8.25
CA ASP A 106 22.96 0.14 -8.84
C ASP A 106 22.83 -0.79 -10.07
N TRP A 107 21.90 -1.76 -10.04
CA TRP A 107 21.58 -2.59 -11.20
C TRP A 107 20.97 -1.80 -12.36
N LEU A 108 20.26 -0.71 -12.06
CA LEU A 108 19.68 0.21 -13.03
C LEU A 108 20.52 1.48 -13.23
N ALA A 109 21.84 1.40 -13.07
CA ALA A 109 22.73 2.54 -13.31
C ALA A 109 22.72 3.02 -14.77
N ARG A 110 22.25 2.19 -15.71
CA ARG A 110 22.10 2.51 -17.14
C ARG A 110 20.80 1.90 -17.68
N PRO A 111 19.63 2.51 -17.38
CA PRO A 111 18.35 2.02 -17.89
C PRO A 111 18.30 2.10 -19.42
N GLU A 112 17.81 1.05 -20.05
CA GLU A 112 17.71 0.95 -21.52
C GLU A 112 16.29 1.25 -22.03
N THR A 113 15.29 1.08 -21.18
CA THR A 113 13.88 1.27 -21.51
C THR A 113 13.21 2.31 -20.61
N GLU A 114 12.12 2.93 -21.09
CA GLU A 114 11.36 3.89 -20.29
C GLU A 114 10.70 3.25 -19.05
N GLU A 115 10.38 1.95 -19.11
CA GLU A 115 9.87 1.19 -17.97
C GLU A 115 10.95 1.07 -16.88
N GLU A 116 12.20 0.80 -17.26
CA GLU A 116 13.33 0.81 -16.32
C GLU A 116 13.61 2.19 -15.75
N TRP A 117 13.46 3.27 -16.55
CA TRP A 117 13.57 4.65 -16.06
C TRP A 117 12.47 4.98 -15.04
N LEU A 118 11.23 4.58 -15.31
CA LEU A 118 10.11 4.73 -14.37
C LEU A 118 10.36 3.95 -13.08
N PHE A 119 10.85 2.71 -13.17
CA PHE A 119 11.16 1.91 -12.00
C PHE A 119 12.35 2.46 -11.21
N LEU A 120 13.37 3.00 -11.88
CA LEU A 120 14.45 3.72 -11.21
C LEU A 120 13.90 4.93 -10.43
N ALA A 121 13.00 5.72 -11.02
CA ALA A 121 12.36 6.83 -10.32
C ALA A 121 11.61 6.35 -9.05
N HIS A 122 10.88 5.24 -9.16
CA HIS A 122 10.21 4.61 -8.02
C HIS A 122 11.19 4.22 -6.90
N ILE A 123 12.32 3.59 -7.24
CA ILE A 123 13.39 3.24 -6.30
C ILE A 123 13.94 4.51 -5.63
N GLN A 124 14.21 5.55 -6.41
CA GLN A 124 14.79 6.79 -5.91
C GLN A 124 13.85 7.56 -4.99
N ARG A 125 12.55 7.55 -5.29
CA ARG A 125 11.54 8.06 -4.36
C ARG A 125 11.60 7.32 -3.03
N TRP A 126 11.68 5.99 -3.05
CA TRP A 126 11.77 5.21 -1.81
C TRP A 126 13.01 5.56 -0.98
N ARG A 127 14.10 5.94 -1.66
CA ARG A 127 15.36 6.40 -1.06
C ARG A 127 15.39 7.88 -0.69
N GLY A 128 14.33 8.64 -0.99
CA GLY A 128 14.25 10.09 -0.77
C GLY A 128 15.19 10.92 -1.65
N LYS A 129 15.59 10.39 -2.82
CA LYS A 129 16.52 11.03 -3.76
C LYS A 129 15.76 11.83 -4.81
N TRP A 130 15.17 12.95 -4.41
CA TRP A 130 14.20 13.71 -5.22
C TRP A 130 14.76 14.24 -6.55
N ASP A 131 15.98 14.75 -6.57
CA ASP A 131 16.61 15.22 -7.81
C ASP A 131 16.83 14.06 -8.80
N GLU A 132 17.14 12.87 -8.27
CA GLU A 132 17.31 11.64 -9.07
C GLU A 132 15.95 11.12 -9.58
N VAL A 133 14.85 11.33 -8.84
CA VAL A 133 13.49 11.02 -9.30
C VAL A 133 13.16 11.85 -10.54
N GLU A 134 13.32 13.17 -10.47
CA GLU A 134 12.97 14.05 -11.60
C GLU A 134 13.84 13.74 -12.83
N SER A 135 15.16 13.57 -12.64
CA SER A 135 16.06 13.22 -13.73
C SER A 135 15.67 11.90 -14.40
N ALA A 136 15.28 10.87 -13.64
CA ALA A 136 14.82 9.61 -14.23
C ALA A 136 13.51 9.78 -15.01
N LEU A 137 12.57 10.56 -14.49
CA LEU A 137 11.26 10.76 -15.12
C LEU A 137 11.28 11.67 -16.36
N GLU A 138 12.38 12.36 -16.66
CA GLU A 138 12.57 13.09 -17.94
C GLU A 138 12.71 12.14 -19.14
N HIS A 139 13.07 10.88 -18.88
CA HIS A 139 13.22 9.85 -19.89
C HIS A 139 11.91 9.11 -20.21
N VAL A 140 10.85 9.32 -19.43
CA VAL A 140 9.54 8.65 -19.61
C VAL A 140 8.59 9.55 -20.39
N LYS A 141 8.27 9.16 -21.61
CA LYS A 141 7.48 9.92 -22.60
C LYS A 141 6.39 9.10 -23.26
N ARG A 142 6.46 7.77 -23.17
CA ARG A 142 5.43 6.84 -23.64
C ARG A 142 4.08 7.16 -23.02
N ASP A 143 3.05 7.21 -23.86
CA ASP A 143 1.69 7.57 -23.47
C ASP A 143 1.11 6.61 -22.41
N ASP A 144 1.49 5.33 -22.44
CA ASP A 144 1.01 4.34 -21.46
C ASP A 144 1.72 4.42 -20.10
N LEU A 145 2.83 5.17 -20.00
CA LEU A 145 3.61 5.34 -18.76
C LEU A 145 3.57 6.78 -18.23
N VAL A 146 3.07 7.73 -19.01
CA VAL A 146 3.13 9.16 -18.67
C VAL A 146 2.34 9.48 -17.39
N ASP A 147 1.24 8.79 -17.15
CA ASP A 147 0.44 8.99 -15.95
C ASP A 147 1.07 8.35 -14.72
N ASP A 148 1.72 7.20 -14.85
CA ASP A 148 2.53 6.62 -13.78
C ASP A 148 3.69 7.57 -13.41
N ALA A 149 4.36 8.14 -14.42
CA ALA A 149 5.40 9.14 -14.22
C ALA A 149 4.86 10.42 -13.54
N ARG A 150 3.64 10.88 -13.89
CA ARG A 150 2.99 12.01 -13.20
C ARG A 150 2.69 11.67 -11.74
N MET A 151 2.21 10.47 -11.46
CA MET A 151 1.96 10.03 -10.09
C MET A 151 3.24 9.91 -9.27
N GLU A 152 4.33 9.40 -9.84
CA GLU A 152 5.63 9.32 -9.14
C GLU A 152 6.12 10.73 -8.71
N ARG A 153 5.93 11.76 -9.55
CA ARG A 153 6.17 13.17 -9.16
C ARG A 153 5.25 13.64 -8.04
N ALA A 154 3.96 13.35 -8.14
CA ALA A 154 2.99 13.70 -7.10
C ALA A 154 3.37 13.07 -5.74
N TRP A 155 3.75 11.80 -5.74
CA TRP A 155 4.24 11.13 -4.54
C TRP A 155 5.46 11.81 -3.92
N ALA A 156 6.37 12.36 -4.72
CA ALA A 156 7.51 13.13 -4.22
C ALA A 156 7.06 14.43 -3.52
N HIS A 157 6.02 15.12 -4.01
CA HIS A 157 5.44 16.28 -3.30
C HIS A 157 4.77 15.86 -1.99
N TRP A 158 4.00 14.77 -1.99
CA TRP A 158 3.38 14.21 -0.78
C TRP A 158 4.42 13.91 0.30
N LEU A 159 5.48 13.17 -0.04
CA LEU A 159 6.50 12.75 0.91
C LEU A 159 7.35 13.90 1.44
N ARG A 160 7.48 15.00 0.68
CA ARG A 160 8.13 16.24 1.12
C ARG A 160 7.21 17.15 1.95
N GLY A 161 5.93 16.84 2.05
CA GLY A 161 4.93 17.71 2.68
C GLY A 161 4.63 18.97 1.88
N ASP A 162 4.97 19.01 0.59
CA ASP A 162 4.69 20.13 -0.31
C ASP A 162 3.27 20.00 -0.87
N TYR A 163 2.29 20.25 0.00
CA TYR A 163 0.88 20.04 -0.32
C TYR A 163 0.34 21.00 -1.37
N ALA A 164 0.93 22.20 -1.50
CA ALA A 164 0.55 23.16 -2.53
C ALA A 164 0.91 22.64 -3.92
N ALA A 165 2.17 22.22 -4.11
CA ALA A 165 2.60 21.64 -5.37
C ALA A 165 1.91 20.31 -5.67
N LEU A 166 1.65 19.48 -4.64
CA LEU A 166 0.85 18.26 -4.80
C LEU A 166 -0.55 18.54 -5.34
N ARG A 167 -1.27 19.50 -4.76
CA ARG A 167 -2.61 19.89 -5.22
C ARG A 167 -2.55 20.35 -6.67
N ASP A 168 -1.58 21.18 -7.02
CA ASP A 168 -1.47 21.76 -8.37
C ASP A 168 -1.14 20.67 -9.40
N ALA A 169 -0.21 19.76 -9.09
CA ALA A 169 0.13 18.61 -9.92
C ALA A 169 -1.07 17.68 -10.19
N LEU A 170 -1.92 17.48 -9.18
CA LEU A 170 -3.07 16.57 -9.27
C LEU A 170 -4.36 17.25 -9.75
N THR A 171 -4.40 18.57 -9.91
CA THR A 171 -5.62 19.27 -10.33
C THR A 171 -5.97 19.00 -11.79
N ALA A 172 -4.97 18.82 -12.65
CA ALA A 172 -5.13 18.55 -14.08
C ALA A 172 -4.83 17.09 -14.44
N PHE A 173 -4.89 16.18 -13.48
CA PHE A 173 -4.64 14.75 -13.73
C PHE A 173 -5.74 14.17 -14.64
N PRO A 174 -5.41 13.37 -15.68
CA PRO A 174 -6.41 12.85 -16.61
C PRO A 174 -7.45 11.98 -15.91
N ALA A 175 -8.73 12.22 -16.22
CA ALA A 175 -9.84 11.50 -15.60
C ALA A 175 -10.00 10.06 -16.11
N ASP A 176 -9.49 9.77 -17.30
CA ASP A 176 -9.46 8.46 -17.96
C ASP A 176 -8.20 7.64 -17.61
N SER A 177 -7.31 8.20 -16.79
CA SER A 177 -6.12 7.50 -16.32
C SER A 177 -6.47 6.32 -15.41
N ASN A 178 -5.73 5.21 -15.53
CA ASN A 178 -5.75 4.11 -14.57
C ASN A 178 -5.29 4.53 -13.15
N ARG A 179 -4.70 5.72 -12.99
CA ARG A 179 -4.30 6.30 -11.71
C ARG A 179 -5.23 7.42 -11.23
N ALA A 180 -6.35 7.68 -11.92
CA ALA A 180 -7.22 8.81 -11.63
C ALA A 180 -7.79 8.80 -10.20
N THR A 181 -8.12 7.62 -9.68
CA THR A 181 -8.66 7.44 -8.32
C THR A 181 -7.61 7.72 -7.25
N GLU A 182 -6.38 7.23 -7.45
CA GLU A 182 -5.23 7.53 -6.60
C GLU A 182 -4.92 9.03 -6.59
N ALA A 183 -4.86 9.65 -7.78
CA ALA A 183 -4.67 11.08 -7.94
C ALA A 183 -5.75 11.88 -7.20
N GLY A 184 -7.02 11.49 -7.34
CA GLY A 184 -8.14 12.11 -6.64
C GLY A 184 -8.02 12.00 -5.12
N TYR A 185 -7.60 10.83 -4.62
CA TYR A 185 -7.37 10.62 -3.19
C TYR A 185 -6.29 11.55 -2.63
N PHE A 186 -5.11 11.58 -3.26
CA PHE A 186 -3.99 12.43 -2.83
C PHE A 186 -4.27 13.92 -2.99
N LYS A 187 -5.06 14.32 -4.00
CA LYS A 187 -5.56 15.69 -4.11
C LYS A 187 -6.41 16.07 -2.90
N GLY A 188 -7.30 15.18 -2.45
CA GLY A 188 -8.08 15.40 -1.24
C GLY A 188 -7.21 15.53 0.02
N LEU A 189 -6.16 14.71 0.14
CA LEU A 189 -5.18 14.82 1.23
C LEU A 189 -4.44 16.16 1.19
N ALA A 190 -3.99 16.60 0.01
CA ALA A 190 -3.34 17.89 -0.17
C ALA A 190 -4.23 19.05 0.30
N LEU A 191 -5.50 19.07 -0.17
CA LEU A 191 -6.50 20.05 0.24
C LEU A 191 -6.75 20.03 1.76
N HIS A 192 -6.79 18.84 2.37
CA HIS A 192 -6.96 18.70 3.81
C HIS A 192 -5.81 19.36 4.58
N HIS A 193 -4.56 19.06 4.21
CA HIS A 193 -3.38 19.61 4.87
C HIS A 193 -3.19 21.12 4.62
N LEU A 194 -3.71 21.65 3.52
CA LEU A 194 -3.79 23.09 3.25
C LEU A 194 -4.92 23.80 4.05
N GLY A 195 -5.71 23.06 4.82
CA GLY A 195 -6.84 23.61 5.59
C GLY A 195 -8.13 23.80 4.76
N GLU A 196 -8.12 23.43 3.48
CA GLU A 196 -9.26 23.50 2.56
C GLU A 196 -10.26 22.34 2.77
N LYS A 197 -10.68 22.13 4.03
CA LYS A 197 -11.46 20.94 4.45
C LYS A 197 -12.73 20.69 3.64
N LYS A 198 -13.45 21.74 3.25
CA LYS A 198 -14.67 21.60 2.43
C LYS A 198 -14.36 21.04 1.05
N ALA A 199 -13.29 21.52 0.42
CA ALA A 199 -12.84 21.04 -0.88
C ALA A 199 -12.33 19.59 -0.79
N ALA A 200 -11.59 19.24 0.27
CA ALA A 200 -11.16 17.87 0.54
C ALA A 200 -12.36 16.90 0.65
N LEU A 201 -13.36 17.25 1.48
CA LEU A 201 -14.59 16.45 1.63
C LEU A 201 -15.37 16.33 0.31
N SER A 202 -15.47 17.40 -0.48
CA SER A 202 -16.10 17.35 -1.80
C SER A 202 -15.36 16.40 -2.75
N THR A 203 -14.03 16.44 -2.75
CA THR A 203 -13.17 15.60 -3.58
C THR A 203 -13.34 14.12 -3.25
N TRP A 204 -13.23 13.74 -1.97
CA TRP A 204 -13.39 12.35 -1.56
C TRP A 204 -14.81 11.84 -1.73
N LYS A 205 -15.83 12.69 -1.51
CA LYS A 205 -17.23 12.29 -1.74
C LYS A 205 -17.50 11.98 -3.21
N ALA A 206 -16.96 12.78 -4.12
CA ALA A 206 -17.08 12.52 -5.55
C ALA A 206 -16.38 11.22 -5.95
N LEU A 207 -15.18 10.97 -5.39
CA LEU A 207 -14.45 9.73 -5.63
C LEU A 207 -15.19 8.51 -5.08
N ALA A 208 -15.75 8.58 -3.87
CA ALA A 208 -16.48 7.48 -3.26
C ALA A 208 -17.83 7.18 -3.95
N ALA A 209 -18.29 8.04 -4.86
CA ALA A 209 -19.49 7.81 -5.65
C ALA A 209 -19.26 6.93 -6.89
N THR A 210 -18.00 6.59 -7.22
CA THR A 210 -17.69 5.64 -8.30
C THR A 210 -17.80 4.21 -7.78
N PRO A 211 -18.67 3.36 -8.37
CA PRO A 211 -18.85 1.98 -7.92
C PRO A 211 -17.74 1.08 -8.49
N GLU A 212 -16.57 1.08 -7.86
CA GLU A 212 -15.48 0.16 -8.16
C GLU A 212 -14.86 -0.41 -6.88
N GLU A 213 -14.40 -1.66 -6.94
CA GLU A 213 -13.56 -2.31 -5.92
C GLU A 213 -12.13 -1.74 -5.93
N ASP A 214 -12.02 -0.41 -6.00
CA ASP A 214 -10.75 0.30 -6.04
C ASP A 214 -10.29 0.62 -4.60
N PRO A 215 -9.06 0.25 -4.20
CA PRO A 215 -8.52 0.56 -2.88
C PRO A 215 -8.51 2.07 -2.55
N TRP A 216 -8.39 2.95 -3.54
CA TRP A 216 -8.39 4.41 -3.36
C TRP A 216 -9.79 4.97 -3.10
N VAL A 217 -10.83 4.37 -3.68
CA VAL A 217 -12.24 4.69 -3.38
C VAL A 217 -12.53 4.37 -1.91
N TYR A 218 -12.09 3.21 -1.43
CA TYR A 218 -12.20 2.84 -0.01
C TYR A 218 -11.44 3.82 0.91
N ARG A 219 -10.20 4.19 0.55
CA ARG A 219 -9.40 5.14 1.33
C ARG A 219 -10.01 6.54 1.36
N ALA A 220 -10.60 6.99 0.26
CA ALA A 220 -11.29 8.27 0.19
C ALA A 220 -12.54 8.28 1.07
N ASP A 221 -13.36 7.23 1.04
CA ASP A 221 -14.53 7.09 1.92
C ASP A 221 -14.11 7.09 3.40
N TRP A 222 -12.99 6.44 3.75
CA TRP A 222 -12.43 6.47 5.10
C TRP A 222 -11.92 7.86 5.51
N ALA A 223 -11.19 8.55 4.63
CA ALA A 223 -10.73 9.92 4.88
C ALA A 223 -11.92 10.88 5.07
N TRP A 224 -12.93 10.76 4.22
CA TRP A 224 -14.16 11.55 4.29
C TRP A 224 -14.86 11.36 5.63
N MET A 225 -15.07 10.10 6.04
CA MET A 225 -15.69 9.77 7.32
C MET A 225 -14.89 10.31 8.50
N THR A 226 -13.58 10.09 8.51
CA THR A 226 -12.70 10.54 9.61
C THR A 226 -12.74 12.06 9.76
N VAL A 227 -12.69 12.81 8.66
CA VAL A 227 -12.72 14.28 8.70
C VAL A 227 -14.11 14.80 9.07
N ARG A 228 -15.19 14.21 8.53
CA ARG A 228 -16.57 14.61 8.84
C ARG A 228 -16.95 14.32 10.29
N GLN A 229 -16.50 13.19 10.84
CA GLN A 229 -16.79 12.74 12.21
C GLN A 229 -15.78 13.23 13.24
N SER A 230 -14.76 14.00 12.85
CA SER A 230 -13.75 14.52 13.79
C SER A 230 -14.41 15.28 14.96
N GLY A 231 -14.50 14.60 16.12
CA GLY A 231 -15.16 15.08 17.34
C GLY A 231 -16.37 14.28 17.85
N LYS A 232 -16.92 13.32 17.07
CA LYS A 232 -18.04 12.46 17.49
C LYS A 232 -17.89 11.06 16.89
N SER A 233 -17.21 10.17 17.62
CA SER A 233 -17.26 8.72 17.37
C SER A 233 -18.55 8.13 17.97
N SER A 234 -19.71 8.51 17.42
CA SER A 234 -20.97 7.82 17.73
C SER A 234 -21.34 6.93 16.56
N PHE A 235 -21.35 5.61 16.79
CA PHE A 235 -22.00 4.65 15.90
C PHE A 235 -23.52 4.81 16.02
N SER A 236 -24.05 5.85 15.40
CA SER A 236 -25.50 6.06 15.27
C SER A 236 -25.93 5.57 13.89
N SER A 237 -27.06 4.86 13.83
CA SER A 237 -27.61 4.25 12.62
C SER A 237 -28.46 5.21 11.78
N GLY A 238 -28.46 6.52 12.11
CA GLY A 238 -29.16 7.54 11.34
C GLY A 238 -28.57 7.68 9.93
N ASP A 239 -29.41 7.99 8.94
CA ASP A 239 -28.98 8.15 7.54
C ASP A 239 -27.89 9.22 7.38
N ASP A 240 -27.85 10.21 8.27
CA ASP A 240 -26.85 11.26 8.29
C ASP A 240 -25.44 10.78 8.69
N ASP A 241 -25.30 9.63 9.34
CA ASP A 241 -23.99 9.12 9.80
C ASP A 241 -23.36 8.13 8.82
N ARG A 242 -23.98 7.89 7.67
CA ARG A 242 -23.44 6.99 6.65
C ARG A 242 -22.44 7.69 5.73
N SER A 243 -21.42 6.94 5.34
CA SER A 243 -20.46 7.31 4.31
C SER A 243 -21.09 7.27 2.90
N PRO A 244 -20.48 7.89 1.89
CA PRO A 244 -20.86 7.70 0.48
C PRO A 244 -21.01 6.23 0.06
N LEU A 245 -20.20 5.31 0.63
CA LEU A 245 -20.34 3.86 0.43
C LEU A 245 -21.40 3.20 1.34
N GLY A 246 -22.22 3.97 2.04
CA GLY A 246 -23.27 3.48 2.92
C GLY A 246 -22.78 2.93 4.28
N ARG A 247 -21.51 3.16 4.65
CA ARG A 247 -20.91 2.61 5.87
C ARG A 247 -21.20 3.50 7.08
N ILE A 248 -21.50 2.91 8.24
CA ILE A 248 -21.80 3.63 9.50
C ILE A 248 -20.51 4.11 10.21
N GLY A 249 -19.35 3.77 9.66
CA GLY A 249 -18.04 4.11 10.20
C GLY A 249 -16.98 3.09 9.79
N TYR A 250 -15.75 3.35 10.18
CA TYR A 250 -14.61 2.46 9.95
C TYR A 250 -14.13 1.92 11.29
N MET A 251 -13.99 0.60 11.42
CA MET A 251 -13.37 -0.01 12.60
C MET A 251 -11.86 0.21 12.54
N GLY A 252 -11.34 1.16 13.33
CA GLY A 252 -9.92 1.46 13.39
C GLY A 252 -9.60 2.84 13.98
N ARG A 253 -8.30 3.10 14.23
CA ARG A 253 -7.79 4.46 14.52
C ARG A 253 -7.99 5.35 13.29
N ASP A 254 -7.87 6.68 13.47
CA ASP A 254 -7.93 7.68 12.38
C ASP A 254 -7.17 7.21 11.12
N ASN A 255 -7.68 7.57 9.93
CA ASN A 255 -6.97 7.33 8.67
C ASN A 255 -5.51 7.84 8.81
N PRO A 256 -4.50 6.96 8.67
CA PRO A 256 -3.11 7.31 8.95
C PRO A 256 -2.56 8.35 7.98
N ASP A 257 -3.07 8.40 6.75
CA ASP A 257 -2.61 9.34 5.73
C ASP A 257 -3.00 10.79 6.08
N LEU A 258 -4.05 11.01 6.89
CA LEU A 258 -4.43 12.34 7.39
C LEU A 258 -3.40 12.94 8.35
N LYS A 259 -2.47 12.14 8.88
CA LYS A 259 -1.36 12.61 9.72
C LYS A 259 -0.16 13.10 8.88
N GLY A 260 -0.25 12.99 7.55
CA GLY A 260 0.84 13.26 6.63
C GLY A 260 1.70 12.02 6.36
N PRO A 261 2.73 12.15 5.51
CA PRO A 261 3.61 11.03 5.19
C PRO A 261 4.33 10.50 6.44
N PRO A 262 4.57 9.18 6.53
CA PRO A 262 5.38 8.63 7.62
C PRO A 262 6.78 9.26 7.59
N ARG A 263 7.23 9.78 8.73
CA ARG A 263 8.61 10.25 8.89
C ARG A 263 9.54 9.04 8.73
N ARG A 264 10.34 9.03 7.66
CA ARG A 264 11.39 8.04 7.41
C ARG A 264 12.70 8.52 8.00
#